data_AF-A0A350PB83-F1
#
_entry.id   AF-A0A350PB83-F1
#
_cell.length_a   1.000
_cell.length_b   1.000
_cell.length_c   1.000
_cell.angle_alpha   90.00
_cell.angle_beta   90.00
_cell.angle_gamma   90.00
#
_symmetry.space_group_name_H-M   'P 1'
#
loop_
_entity.id
_entity.type
_entity.pdbx_description
1 polymer ?
#
loop_
_entity_poly.entity_id
_entity_poly.type
_entity_poly.pdbx_seq_one_letter_code
_entity_poly.pdbx_strand_id
1 'polypeptide(L)' 'DQFYEFGAQYASMSGSGSSVFGIFEQDFVAIHAYESFHSLGFSANLSRPLFKPDLGIYKKQID' A
#
# COMPACT_ATOMS: atom_id res chain seq x y z
N ASP A 1 -3.60 -15.60 -5.65
CA ASP A 1 -3.01 -14.25 -5.62
C ASP A 1 -2.64 -13.96 -4.18
N GLN A 2 -1.39 -13.59 -3.89
CA GLN A 2 -0.85 -13.58 -2.52
C GLN A 2 -1.66 -12.67 -1.57
N PHE A 3 -2.25 -11.59 -2.08
CA PHE A 3 -3.12 -10.70 -1.30
C PHE A 3 -4.41 -11.38 -0.81
N TYR A 4 -5.03 -12.25 -1.63
CA TYR A 4 -6.23 -12.99 -1.21
C TYR A 4 -5.91 -14.02 -0.13
N GLU A 5 -4.71 -14.60 -0.15
CA GLU A 5 -4.25 -15.52 0.91
C GLU A 5 -4.05 -14.80 2.24
N PHE A 6 -3.63 -13.53 2.20
CA PHE A 6 -3.60 -12.69 3.39
C PHE A 6 -4.99 -12.30 3.87
N GLY A 7 -6.03 -12.31 3.02
CA GLY A 7 -7.40 -11.91 3.40
C GLY A 7 -7.85 -10.57 2.83
N ALA A 8 -7.26 -10.12 1.72
CA ALA A 8 -7.77 -8.97 0.98
C ALA A 8 -9.18 -9.26 0.44
N GLN A 9 -10.09 -8.29 0.55
CA GLN A 9 -11.39 -8.35 -0.13
C GLN A 9 -11.26 -8.15 -1.63
N TYR A 10 -10.26 -7.37 -2.04
CA TYR A 10 -9.97 -7.07 -3.43
C TYR A 10 -8.46 -6.98 -3.61
N ALA A 11 -7.96 -7.52 -4.71
CA ALA A 11 -6.57 -7.37 -5.11
C ALA A 11 -6.51 -7.12 -6.62
N SER A 12 -5.63 -6.22 -7.03
CA SER A 12 -5.42 -5.91 -8.45
C SER A 12 -4.05 -5.29 -8.71
N MET A 13 -3.64 -5.33 -9.97
CA MET A 13 -2.48 -4.58 -10.43
C MET A 13 -2.87 -3.12 -10.67
N SER A 14 -1.98 -2.20 -10.30
CA SER A 14 -2.10 -0.77 -10.58
C SER A 14 -1.21 -0.38 -11.76
N GLY A 15 -1.73 0.50 -12.63
CA GLY A 15 -0.98 1.09 -13.74
C GLY A 15 -0.57 0.09 -14.82
N SER A 16 0.71 0.10 -15.20
CA SER A 16 1.30 -0.77 -16.24
C SER A 16 1.61 -2.20 -15.78
N GLY A 17 1.19 -2.59 -14.57
CA GLY A 17 1.43 -3.91 -14.00
C GLY A 17 2.70 -4.04 -13.16
N SER A 18 3.36 -2.92 -12.84
CA SER A 18 4.58 -2.90 -12.00
C SER A 18 4.30 -2.82 -10.50
N SER A 19 3.05 -2.58 -10.11
CA SER A 19 2.62 -2.51 -8.71
C SER A 19 1.34 -3.29 -8.50
N VAL A 20 1.23 -3.95 -7.36
CA VAL A 20 0.02 -4.66 -6.90
C VAL A 20 -0.49 -4.01 -5.63
N PHE A 21 -1.81 -3.97 -5.46
CA PHE A 21 -2.44 -3.46 -4.25
C PHE A 21 -3.60 -4.36 -3.83
N GLY A 22 -3.82 -4.41 -2.52
CA GLY A 22 -4.95 -5.10 -1.89
C GLY A 22 -5.78 -4.15 -1.04
N ILE A 23 -7.09 -4.34 -1.03
CA ILE A 23 -8.02 -3.68 -0.11
C ILE A 23 -8.38 -4.67 0.98
N PHE A 24 -8.19 -4.26 2.22
CA PHE A 24 -8.41 -5.06 3.41
C PHE A 24 -9.47 -4.40 4.28
N GLU A 25 -10.35 -5.22 4.85
CA GLU A 25 -11.39 -4.75 5.78
C GLU A 25 -10.83 -4.59 7.20
N GLN A 26 -9.95 -5.50 7.62
CA GLN A 26 -9.37 -5.49 8.97
C GLN A 26 -7.92 -5.03 8.97
N ASP A 27 -7.60 -4.10 9.85
CA ASP A 27 -6.26 -3.49 9.94
C ASP A 27 -5.15 -4.50 10.23
N PHE A 28 -5.38 -5.46 11.14
CA PHE A 28 -4.35 -6.44 11.52
C PHE A 28 -3.93 -7.32 10.33
N VAL A 29 -4.86 -7.57 9.41
CA VAL A 29 -4.60 -8.34 8.20
C VAL A 29 -3.75 -7.55 7.21
N ALA A 30 -4.10 -6.27 7.01
CA ALA A 30 -3.35 -5.36 6.16
C ALA A 30 -1.92 -5.14 6.68
N ILE A 31 -1.76 -5.01 8.00
CA ILE A 31 -0.45 -4.87 8.66
C ILE A 31 0.37 -6.14 8.46
N HIS A 32 -0.21 -7.32 8.69
CA HIS A 32 0.50 -8.59 8.52
C HIS A 32 0.97 -8.81 7.08
N ALA A 33 0.14 -8.47 6.09
CA ALA A 33 0.53 -8.51 4.68
C ALA A 33 1.69 -7.53 4.40
N TYR A 34 1.58 -6.29 4.87
CA TYR A 34 2.64 -5.28 4.73
C TYR A 34 3.97 -5.74 5.33
N GLU A 35 3.97 -6.25 6.57
CA GLU A 35 5.17 -6.75 7.25
C GLU A 35 5.79 -7.93 6.51
N SER A 36 4.95 -8.85 6.02
CA SER A 36 5.40 -10.00 5.22
C SER A 36 6.13 -9.55 3.96
N PHE A 37 5.54 -8.65 3.17
CA PHE A 37 6.17 -8.13 1.95
C PHE A 37 7.44 -7.32 2.25
N HIS A 38 7.42 -6.53 3.32
CA HIS A 38 8.59 -5.77 3.75
C HIS A 38 9.74 -6.69 4.17
N SER A 39 9.45 -7.77 4.91
CA SER A 39 10.45 -8.76 5.35
C SER A 39 11.09 -9.53 4.18
N LEU A 40 10.34 -9.70 3.08
CA LEU A 40 10.82 -10.31 1.84
C LEU A 40 11.63 -9.33 0.97
N GLY A 41 11.81 -8.08 1.43
CA GLY A 41 12.59 -7.05 0.73
C GLY A 41 11.82 -6.30 -0.36
N PHE A 42 10.49 -6.44 -0.42
CA PHE A 42 9.68 -5.66 -1.36
C PHE A 42 9.46 -4.22 -0.86
N SER A 43 9.37 -3.29 -1.81
CA SER A 43 8.93 -1.92 -1.55
C SER A 43 7.42 -1.90 -1.33
N ALA A 44 6.99 -2.17 -0.10
CA ALA A 44 5.59 -2.12 0.33
C ALA A 44 5.26 -0.77 0.99
N ASN A 45 4.01 -0.32 0.83
CA ASN A 45 3.44 0.82 1.55
C ASN A 45 2.06 0.44 2.09
N LEU A 46 1.70 0.96 3.26
CA LEU A 46 0.39 0.78 3.87
C LEU A 46 -0.30 2.14 4.02
N SER A 47 -1.47 2.29 3.40
CA SER A 47 -2.31 3.48 3.53
C SER A 47 -3.54 3.18 4.38
N ARG A 48 -3.93 4.16 5.19
CA ARG A 48 -5.15 4.10 5.99
C ARG A 48 -6.39 4.32 5.10
N PRO A 49 -7.57 3.83 5.49
CA PRO A 49 -8.81 4.26 4.88
C PRO A 49 -8.91 5.79 4.84
N LEU A 50 -9.40 6.34 3.74
CA LEU A 50 -9.52 7.78 3.51
C LEU A 50 -8.19 8.55 3.54
N PHE A 51 -7.05 7.86 3.35
CA PHE A 51 -5.76 8.53 3.17
C PHE A 51 -5.84 9.56 2.03
N LYS A 52 -5.46 10.80 2.34
CA LYS A 52 -5.32 11.86 1.36
C LYS A 52 -3.83 12.13 1.18
N PRO A 53 -3.27 11.96 -0.03
CA PRO A 53 -1.90 12.35 -0.27
C PRO A 53 -1.76 13.85 0.00
N ASP A 54 -0.70 14.23 0.72
CA ASP A 54 -0.33 15.63 0.82
C ASP A 54 0.23 16.06 -0.54
N LEU A 55 -0.56 16.85 -1.26
CA LEU A 55 -0.18 17.45 -2.56
C LEU A 55 0.42 18.84 -2.39
N GLY A 56 0.73 19.25 -1.15
CA GLY A 56 1.41 20.50 -0.86
C GLY A 56 2.69 20.59 -1.69
N ILE A 57 2.71 21.48 -2.68
CA ILE A 57 3.93 21.81 -3.42
C ILE A 57 4.87 22.43 -2.39
N TYR A 58 5.81 21.65 -1.87
CA TYR A 58 6.92 22.18 -1.09
C TYR A 58 7.76 23.05 -2.03
N LYS A 59 7.40 24.34 -2.15
CA LYS A 59 8.28 25.32 -2.80
C LYS A 59 9.55 25.36 -1.98
N LYS A 60 10.66 24.91 -2.55
CA LYS A 60 11.99 25.12 -1.97
C LYS A 60 12.15 26.63 -1.80
N GLN A 61 12.14 27.10 -0.57
CA GLN A 61 12.44 28.50 -0.26
C GLN A 61 13.93 28.69 -0.57
N ILE A 62 14.22 29.48 -1.60
CA ILE A 62 15.57 29.92 -1.93
C ILE A 62 15.61 31.35 -1.39
N ASP A 63 16.20 31.52 -0.20
CA ASP A 63 16.62 32.82 0.31
C ASP A 63 17.91 33.26 -0.38
#